data_AF-A0A371HHP1-F1
#
_entry.id   AF-A0A371HHP1-F1
#
_cell.length_a   1.000
_cell.length_b   1.000
_cell.length_c   1.000
_cell.angle_alpha   90.00
_cell.angle_beta   90.00
_cell.angle_gamma   90.00
#
_symmetry.space_group_name_H-M   'P 1'
#
loop_
_entity.id
_entity.type
_entity.pdbx_description
1 polymer ?
#
loop_
_entity_poly.entity_id
_entity_poly.type
_entity_poly.pdbx_seq_one_letter_code
_entity_poly.pdbx_strand_id
1 'polypeptide(L)'
;MPSCHGAGGLAGQYKFGGRSGGCVALLGAAKLVLGLVLGSSLAHILKQFPVGILGVLLLFAGIELAMCCRDMNTKEDSFVMLICTAVSLVGSSAALGFLCGMIIYVLLRLRNWTRDKPLSTIWMQKSPEQTNGGL
;
A
#
# COMPACT_ATOMS: atom_id res chain seq x y z
N MET A 1 -2.37 -8.35 19.05
CA MET A 1 -2.26 -7.38 17.94
C MET A 1 -1.68 -8.10 16.73
N PRO A 2 -2.39 -8.22 15.60
CA PRO A 2 -1.78 -8.73 14.37
C PRO A 2 -0.57 -7.85 14.02
N SER A 3 0.54 -8.47 13.57
CA SER A 3 1.83 -7.78 13.39
C SER A 3 2.29 -7.87 11.93
N CYS A 4 2.92 -6.80 11.45
CA CYS A 4 3.55 -6.72 10.12
C CYS A 4 5.04 -6.34 10.26
N HIS A 5 5.78 -6.34 9.14
CA HIS A 5 7.23 -6.12 9.15
C HIS A 5 7.68 -4.73 9.63
N GLY A 6 6.80 -3.73 9.70
CA GLY A 6 7.13 -2.40 10.22
C GLY A 6 8.24 -1.68 9.44
N ALA A 7 7.97 -1.40 8.15
CA ALA A 7 8.96 -0.86 7.21
C ALA A 7 9.70 0.40 7.70
N GLY A 8 9.02 1.35 8.36
CA GLY A 8 9.65 2.57 8.86
C GLY A 8 10.69 2.31 9.97
N GLY A 9 10.41 1.38 10.88
CA GLY A 9 11.35 0.99 11.93
C GLY A 9 12.57 0.26 11.36
N LEU A 10 12.34 -0.64 10.39
CA LEU A 10 13.41 -1.34 9.67
C LEU A 10 14.29 -0.38 8.86
N ALA A 11 13.70 0.62 8.20
CA ALA A 11 14.46 1.66 7.49
C ALA A 11 15.33 2.48 8.45
N GLY A 12 14.83 2.77 9.65
CA GLY A 12 15.61 3.38 10.72
C GLY A 12 16.82 2.51 11.12
N GLN A 13 16.59 1.22 11.38
CA GLN A 13 17.68 0.28 11.68
C GLN A 13 18.74 0.26 10.59
N TYR A 14 18.32 0.24 9.32
CA TYR A 14 19.21 0.26 8.18
C TYR A 14 20.04 1.56 8.12
N LYS A 15 19.42 2.73 8.36
CA LYS A 15 20.14 4.02 8.45
C LYS A 15 21.14 4.08 9.61
N PHE A 16 20.87 3.39 10.72
CA PHE A 16 21.80 3.26 11.85
C PHE A 16 22.85 2.14 11.67
N GLY A 17 22.96 1.53 10.49
CA GLY A 17 23.97 0.52 10.18
C GLY A 17 23.56 -0.93 10.48
N GLY A 18 22.32 -1.18 10.90
CA GLY A 18 21.76 -2.52 11.07
C GLY A 18 21.53 -3.19 9.71
N ARG A 19 22.32 -4.22 9.40
CA ARG A 19 22.23 -4.97 8.12
C ARG A 19 21.73 -6.41 8.27
N SER A 20 21.41 -6.84 9.50
CA SER A 20 20.91 -8.19 9.78
C SER A 20 19.61 -8.16 10.58
N GLY A 21 18.81 -9.22 10.47
CA GLY A 21 17.63 -9.41 11.31
C GLY A 21 17.96 -9.58 12.81
N GLY A 22 19.20 -9.97 13.13
CA GLY A 22 19.69 -10.06 14.50
C GLY A 22 19.67 -8.71 15.23
N CYS A 23 19.96 -7.61 14.53
CA CYS A 23 19.87 -6.26 15.10
C CYS A 23 18.44 -5.93 15.56
N VAL A 24 17.45 -6.30 14.75
CA VAL A 24 16.02 -6.09 15.05
C VAL A 24 15.60 -6.97 16.23
N ALA A 25 16.03 -8.24 16.24
CA ALA A 25 15.74 -9.17 17.33
C ALA A 25 16.33 -8.70 18.67
N LEU A 26 17.59 -8.24 18.69
CA LEU A 26 18.24 -7.70 19.89
C LEU A 26 17.54 -6.46 20.44
N LEU A 27 17.11 -5.55 19.56
CA LEU A 27 16.36 -4.37 19.99
C LEU A 27 14.96 -4.72 20.50
N GLY A 28 14.30 -5.70 19.89
CA GLY A 28 13.05 -6.26 20.39
C GLY A 28 13.22 -6.87 21.78
N ALA A 29 14.24 -7.71 21.96
CA ALA A 29 14.58 -8.31 23.23
C ALA A 29 14.93 -7.26 24.30
N ALA A 30 15.73 -6.25 23.96
CA ALA A 30 16.06 -5.15 24.87
C ALA A 30 14.81 -4.36 25.29
N LYS A 31 13.90 -4.04 24.36
CA LYS A 31 12.62 -3.40 24.68
C LYS A 31 11.75 -4.28 25.57
N LEU A 32 11.74 -5.60 25.33
CA LEU A 32 10.97 -6.54 26.13
C LEU A 32 11.51 -6.64 27.56
N VAL A 33 12.82 -6.78 27.74
CA VAL A 33 13.46 -6.79 29.06
C VAL A 33 13.20 -5.47 29.79
N LEU A 34 13.37 -4.33 29.11
CA LEU A 34 13.09 -3.02 29.68
C LEU A 34 11.63 -2.88 30.11
N GLY A 35 10.69 -3.37 29.29
CA GLY A 35 9.26 -3.37 29.61
C GLY A 35 8.89 -4.29 30.78
N LEU A 36 9.54 -5.45 30.91
CA LEU A 36 9.28 -6.38 32.02
C LEU A 36 9.86 -5.89 33.35
N VAL A 37 11.06 -5.31 33.33
CA VAL A 37 11.74 -4.86 34.55
C VAL A 37 11.23 -3.49 35.04
N LEU A 38 10.95 -2.56 34.11
CA LEU A 38 10.63 -1.15 34.41
C LEU A 38 9.25 -0.71 33.90
N GLY A 39 8.37 -1.64 33.51
CA GLY A 39 7.12 -1.33 32.81
C GLY A 39 6.26 -0.25 33.46
N SER A 40 6.04 -0.34 34.77
CA SER A 40 5.22 0.61 35.53
C SER A 40 5.81 2.02 35.53
N SER A 41 7.12 2.13 35.76
CA SER A 41 7.85 3.41 35.78
C SER A 41 7.96 4.01 34.38
N LEU A 42 8.24 3.19 33.38
CA LEU A 42 8.34 3.62 31.98
C LEU A 42 6.99 4.10 31.47
N ALA A 43 5.89 3.41 31.78
CA ALA A 43 4.54 3.84 31.41
C ALA A 43 4.18 5.21 32.01
N HIS A 44 4.62 5.50 33.24
CA HIS A 44 4.40 6.80 33.87
C HIS A 44 5.17 7.92 33.13
N ILE A 45 6.41 7.66 32.73
CA ILE A 45 7.23 8.60 31.95
C ILE A 45 6.64 8.81 30.54
N LEU A 46 6.19 7.73 29.89
CA LEU A 46 5.58 7.80 28.56
C LEU A 46 4.26 8.58 28.57
N LYS A 47 3.50 8.57 29.67
CA LYS A 47 2.29 9.42 29.82
C LYS A 47 2.60 10.91 29.89
N GLN A 48 3.81 11.29 30.33
CA GLN A 48 4.26 12.69 30.34
C GLN A 48 4.71 13.16 28.95
N PHE A 49 4.85 12.25 27.99
CA PHE A 49 5.31 12.59 26.66
C PHE A 49 4.25 13.40 25.91
N PRO A 50 4.61 14.56 25.33
CA PRO A 50 3.64 15.44 24.70
C PRO A 50 3.01 14.78 23.47
N VAL A 51 1.67 14.72 23.48
CA VAL A 51 0.86 14.17 22.38
C VAL A 51 1.13 14.86 21.03
N GLY A 52 1.56 16.13 21.05
CA GLY A 52 1.94 16.86 19.84
C GLY A 52 3.13 16.25 19.11
N ILE A 53 4.17 15.79 19.82
CA ILE A 53 5.33 15.16 19.19
C ILE A 53 4.94 13.81 18.57
N LEU A 54 4.12 13.03 19.28
CA LEU A 54 3.56 11.79 18.75
C LEU A 54 2.77 12.04 17.46
N GLY A 55 1.90 13.05 17.44
CA GLY A 55 1.14 13.45 16.26
C GLY A 55 2.02 13.81 15.06
N VAL A 56 3.07 14.61 15.26
CA VAL A 56 4.00 15.00 14.18
C VAL A 56 4.78 13.80 13.65
N LEU A 57 5.24 12.89 14.53
CA LEU A 57 5.92 11.66 14.11
C LEU A 57 4.99 10.75 13.29
N LEU A 58 3.74 10.59 13.70
CA LEU A 58 2.74 9.82 12.95
C LEU A 58 2.41 10.48 11.59
N LEU A 59 2.27 11.80 11.57
CA LEU A 59 2.00 12.55 10.34
C LEU A 59 3.17 12.42 9.35
N PHE A 60 4.41 12.56 9.81
CA PHE A 60 5.59 12.37 8.97
C PHE A 60 5.66 10.95 8.41
N ALA A 61 5.46 9.92 9.26
CA ALA A 61 5.43 8.53 8.80
C ALA A 61 4.29 8.28 7.78
N GLY A 62 3.13 8.91 7.98
CA GLY A 62 2.01 8.84 7.05
C GLY A 62 2.30 9.49 5.70
N ILE A 63 2.95 10.65 5.69
CA ILE A 63 3.37 11.33 4.46
C ILE A 63 4.40 10.50 3.71
N GLU A 64 5.43 9.97 4.39
CA GLU A 64 6.43 9.07 3.79
C GLU A 64 5.77 7.87 3.09
N LEU A 65 4.79 7.25 3.75
CA LEU A 65 4.04 6.14 3.15
C LEU A 65 3.16 6.60 1.98
N ALA A 66 2.53 7.77 2.08
CA ALA A 66 1.68 8.33 1.02
C ALA A 66 2.49 8.75 -0.22
N MET A 67 3.73 9.20 -0.07
CA MET A 67 4.62 9.52 -1.19
C MET A 67 4.91 8.31 -2.07
N CYS A 68 5.08 7.12 -1.46
CA CYS A 68 5.21 5.87 -2.21
C CYS A 68 3.98 5.57 -3.08
N CYS A 69 2.78 5.96 -2.64
CA CYS A 69 1.55 5.79 -3.43
C CYS A 69 1.50 6.73 -4.63
N ARG A 70 2.24 7.85 -4.61
CA ARG A 70 2.26 8.84 -5.70
C ARG A 70 3.14 8.42 -6.87
N ASP A 71 4.07 7.47 -6.67
CA ASP A 71 4.97 6.94 -7.70
C ASP A 71 4.29 5.90 -8.62
N MET A 72 2.96 5.95 -8.71
CA MET A 72 2.19 5.01 -9.49
C MET A 72 2.13 5.44 -10.95
N ASN A 73 2.63 4.59 -11.84
CA ASN A 73 2.85 4.95 -13.25
C ASN A 73 1.58 4.97 -14.11
N THR A 74 0.46 4.42 -13.61
CA THR A 74 -0.81 4.38 -14.36
C THR A 74 -1.94 5.11 -13.64
N LYS A 75 -2.86 5.65 -14.45
CA LYS A 75 -4.08 6.33 -13.99
C LYS A 75 -5.06 5.35 -13.32
N GLU A 76 -5.06 4.09 -13.77
CA GLU A 76 -5.90 3.04 -13.20
C GLU A 76 -5.44 2.66 -11.78
N ASP A 77 -4.14 2.46 -11.59
CA ASP A 77 -3.59 2.09 -10.27
C ASP A 77 -3.72 3.24 -9.26
N SER A 78 -3.56 4.49 -9.72
CA SER A 78 -3.78 5.69 -8.89
C SER A 78 -5.23 5.80 -8.43
N PHE A 79 -6.19 5.50 -9.32
CA PHE A 79 -7.61 5.49 -8.99
C PHE A 79 -7.95 4.42 -7.94
N VAL A 80 -7.40 3.21 -8.08
CA VAL A 80 -7.57 2.12 -7.11
C VAL A 80 -7.06 2.53 -5.73
N MET A 81 -5.87 3.14 -5.66
CA MET A 81 -5.27 3.60 -4.41
C MET A 81 -6.10 4.69 -3.72
N LEU A 82 -6.64 5.65 -4.49
CA LEU A 82 -7.53 6.68 -3.96
C LEU A 82 -8.83 6.10 -3.40
N ILE A 83 -9.49 5.18 -4.12
CA ILE A 83 -10.72 4.55 -3.61
C ILE A 83 -10.44 3.69 -2.39
N CYS A 84 -9.37 2.90 -2.38
CA CYS A 84 -8.93 2.12 -1.22
C CYS A 84 -8.75 3.02 0.02
N THR A 85 -8.11 4.18 -0.15
CA THR A 85 -7.88 5.14 0.92
C THR A 85 -9.18 5.78 1.40
N ALA A 86 -10.05 6.23 0.48
CA ALA A 86 -11.33 6.83 0.80
C ALA A 86 -12.25 5.84 1.57
N VAL A 87 -12.34 4.59 1.11
CA VAL A 87 -13.14 3.56 1.78
C VAL A 87 -12.53 3.16 3.12
N SER A 88 -11.20 3.11 3.24
CA SER A 88 -10.55 2.84 4.55
C SER A 88 -10.86 3.94 5.57
N LEU A 89 -10.87 5.20 5.13
CA LEU A 89 -11.09 6.35 6.00
C LEU A 89 -12.57 6.48 6.43
N VAL A 90 -13.50 6.31 5.47
CA VAL A 90 -14.94 6.36 5.74
C VAL A 90 -15.41 5.11 6.50
N GLY A 91 -14.95 3.93 6.09
CA GLY A 91 -15.31 2.65 6.69
C GLY A 91 -14.55 2.31 7.97
N SER A 92 -13.67 3.21 8.44
CA SER A 92 -12.82 3.04 9.64
C SER A 92 -12.09 1.69 9.71
N SER A 93 -11.79 1.10 8.55
CA SER A 93 -11.21 -0.24 8.46
C SER A 93 -10.36 -0.39 7.20
N ALA A 94 -9.08 -0.70 7.41
CA ALA A 94 -8.16 -0.99 6.32
C ALA A 94 -8.59 -2.24 5.51
N ALA A 95 -9.27 -3.18 6.14
CA ALA A 95 -9.77 -4.39 5.48
C ALA A 95 -10.83 -4.07 4.40
N LEU A 96 -11.79 -3.18 4.69
CA LEU A 96 -12.80 -2.80 3.71
C LEU A 96 -12.20 -2.03 2.54
N GLY A 97 -11.27 -1.11 2.81
CA GLY A 97 -10.57 -0.39 1.75
C GLY A 97 -9.75 -1.31 0.86
N PHE A 98 -9.00 -2.25 1.45
CA PHE A 98 -8.24 -3.25 0.69
C PHE A 98 -9.14 -4.13 -0.18
N LEU A 99 -10.25 -4.64 0.37
CA LEU A 99 -11.19 -5.48 -0.37
C LEU A 99 -11.83 -4.72 -1.53
N CYS A 100 -12.31 -3.49 -1.28
CA CYS A 100 -12.89 -2.64 -2.32
C CYS A 100 -11.88 -2.30 -3.42
N GLY A 101 -10.65 -1.92 -3.03
CA GLY A 101 -9.56 -1.66 -3.98
C GLY A 101 -9.21 -2.88 -4.83
N MET A 102 -9.15 -4.07 -4.23
CA MET A 102 -8.90 -5.33 -4.94
C MET A 102 -9.98 -5.62 -6.01
N ILE A 103 -11.26 -5.46 -5.66
CA ILE A 103 -12.38 -5.68 -6.59
C ILE A 103 -12.28 -4.70 -7.76
N ILE A 104 -12.03 -3.42 -7.50
CA ILE A 104 -11.91 -2.39 -8.54
C ILE A 104 -10.70 -2.67 -9.44
N TYR A 105 -9.55 -3.03 -8.87
CA TYR A 105 -8.35 -3.38 -9.63
C TYR A 105 -8.63 -4.52 -10.61
N VAL A 106 -9.26 -5.60 -10.12
CA VAL A 106 -9.61 -6.76 -10.94
C VAL A 106 -10.58 -6.35 -12.05
N LEU A 107 -11.63 -5.59 -11.75
CA LEU A 107 -12.58 -5.11 -12.78
C LEU A 107 -11.93 -4.23 -13.86
N LEU A 108 -11.06 -3.31 -13.45
CA LEU A 108 -10.29 -2.46 -14.38
C LEU A 108 -9.37 -3.31 -15.27
N ARG A 109 -8.71 -4.31 -14.68
CA ARG A 109 -7.81 -5.23 -15.39
C ARG A 109 -8.57 -6.07 -16.42
N LEU A 110 -9.72 -6.65 -16.04
CA LEU A 110 -10.58 -7.39 -16.96
C LEU A 110 -11.08 -6.50 -18.11
N ARG A 111 -11.51 -5.27 -17.81
CA ARG A 111 -11.98 -4.34 -18.85
C ARG A 111 -10.86 -4.00 -19.83
N ASN A 112 -9.64 -3.77 -19.37
CA ASN A 112 -8.52 -3.46 -20.26
C ASN A 112 -8.20 -4.64 -21.18
N TRP A 113 -8.11 -5.86 -20.62
CA TRP A 113 -7.92 -7.09 -21.40
C TRP A 113 -8.98 -7.31 -22.48
N THR A 114 -10.25 -7.04 -22.17
CA THR A 114 -11.35 -7.15 -23.14
C THR A 114 -11.33 -6.04 -24.19
N ARG A 115 -10.85 -4.84 -23.83
CA ARG A 115 -10.72 -3.68 -24.72
C ARG A 115 -9.51 -3.76 -25.65
N ASP A 116 -8.51 -4.58 -25.34
CA ASP A 116 -7.37 -4.85 -26.21
C ASP A 116 -7.71 -5.88 -27.33
N LYS A 117 -8.74 -6.72 -27.13
CA LYS A 117 -9.20 -7.74 -28.11
C LYS A 117 -10.18 -7.32 -29.24
N PRO A 118 -10.90 -6.17 -29.24
CA PRO A 118 -11.90 -5.88 -30.24
C PRO A 118 -11.35 -5.13 -31.46
N LEU A 119 -10.10 -4.65 -31.47
CA LEU A 119 -9.59 -3.85 -32.60
C LEU A 119 -8.80 -4.66 -33.64
N SER A 120 -8.06 -5.70 -33.24
CA SER A 120 -7.26 -6.51 -34.19
C SER A 120 -8.11 -7.50 -35.00
N THR A 121 -9.17 -8.05 -34.40
CA THR A 121 -10.08 -9.00 -35.08
C THR A 121 -10.98 -8.31 -36.11
N ILE A 122 -11.20 -7.00 -35.99
CA ILE A 122 -12.06 -6.22 -36.91
C ILE A 122 -11.28 -5.79 -38.17
N TRP A 123 -9.98 -5.48 -38.05
CA TRP A 123 -9.16 -5.10 -39.21
C TRP A 123 -8.77 -6.28 -40.11
N MET A 124 -8.69 -7.50 -39.56
CA MET A 124 -8.39 -8.69 -40.37
C MET A 124 -9.59 -9.18 -41.21
N GLN A 125 -10.81 -8.70 -40.94
CA GLN A 125 -12.03 -9.06 -41.66
C GLN A 125 -12.42 -8.05 -42.75
N LYS A 126 -11.71 -6.91 -42.86
CA LYS A 126 -12.02 -5.85 -43.84
C LYS A 126 -11.04 -5.83 -45.02
N SER A 127 -10.90 -6.95 -45.71
CA SER A 127 -10.54 -6.96 -47.13
C SER A 127 -11.81 -7.35 -47.92
N PRO A 128 -12.50 -6.39 -48.55
CA PRO A 128 -13.65 -6.70 -49.38
C PRO A 128 -13.16 -7.27 -50.72
N GLU A 129 -13.22 -8.59 -50.90
CA GLU A 129 -13.27 -9.19 -52.22
C GLU A 129 -14.74 -9.51 -52.53
N GLN A 130 -15.44 -8.49 -53.03
CA GLN A 130 -16.73 -8.60 -53.70
C GLN A 130 -16.69 -7.58 -54.83
N THR A 131 -16.63 -8.01 -56.09
CA THR A 131 -17.74 -7.81 -57.03
C THR A 131 -17.56 -8.71 -58.27
N ASN A 132 -18.60 -9.51 -58.42
CA ASN A 132 -19.03 -10.39 -59.50
C ASN A 132 -19.10 -9.74 -60.91
N GLY A 133 -19.03 -10.57 -61.95
CA GLY A 133 -19.38 -10.26 -63.35
C GLY A 133 -18.71 -11.30 -64.27
N GLY A 134 -19.38 -12.29 -64.86
CA GLY A 134 -20.68 -12.23 -65.51
C GLY A 134 -20.51 -12.13 -67.02
N LEU A 135 -19.96 -13.17 -67.66
CA LEU A 135 -20.37 -13.77 -68.94
C LEU A 135 -19.50 -14.99 -69.25
#